data_AF-A0A2Z4ZU54-F1
#
_entry.id   AF-A0A2Z4ZU54-F1
#
_cell.length_a   1.000
_cell.length_b   1.000
_cell.length_c   1.000
_cell.angle_alpha   90.00
_cell.angle_beta   90.00
_cell.angle_gamma   90.00
#
_symmetry.space_group_name_H-M   'P 1'
#
loop_
_entity.id
_entity.type
_entity.pdbx_description
1 polymer ?
#
loop_
_entity_poly.entity_id
_entity_poly.type
_entity_poly.pdbx_seq_one_letter_code
_entity_poly.pdbx_strand_id
1 'polypeptide(L)'
;MNDTSVASYFLLDDTAVFDVLPEVKLAGHPQWMHVTHLREGRYSLVLTAGEHLRSSQLNVFSDSRLYIRFSAALPSISLDGLTCSAVFFDEASQTEFQLGVFHVCGGQSPSEWRTVDLDLAWLAGKGGRLSVTCGPGAENDPTADWLAISDLCVAREGEMKSLLAKTHHPMRMKNEIAHFSSVYRNEFYANVQERQSEAAMGVARSVRQLNGLAHSKECGAQADMVILEPFGGEAAYAYATRVLRANVPETPPDFQARLRQKVTDHGAIKVLSICSGAARIEAGLSAAVPEGVEWSLLDINEDLLQIAAKQFPPGIGLDLIVADANNLVPTGEQWDVIICVSALHHLVALEKVMLFISRSLKSEGEFWSVGEAVGRNGNRLWPDAIIAADAAFSSLPARYRLNADTQVVDAVIPDKDHSIGCFEGIRSEEITALLERWLKPVDVYRTNCFLWRMVNLAYSGNFNLEEAEDRALVIDMVRAELEHFRNGGLGTELFGVYKKKHLFNDGASDQ
;
A
#
# COMPACT_ATOMS: atom_id res chain seq x y z
N MET A 1 -27.09 21.25 3.04
CA MET A 1 -28.30 20.52 2.61
C MET A 1 -28.28 19.22 3.37
N ASN A 2 -29.23 19.02 4.29
CA ASN A 2 -29.29 17.82 5.12
C ASN A 2 -29.77 16.66 4.24
N ASP A 3 -28.85 15.77 3.88
CA ASP A 3 -29.18 14.53 3.21
C ASP A 3 -29.90 13.62 4.23
N THR A 4 -31.20 13.42 4.03
CA THR A 4 -32.06 12.60 4.89
C THR A 4 -31.96 11.11 4.58
N SER A 5 -30.99 10.67 3.77
CA SER A 5 -30.70 9.25 3.61
C SER A 5 -29.93 8.72 4.81
N VAL A 6 -30.49 7.75 5.53
CA VAL A 6 -29.77 6.98 6.56
C VAL A 6 -28.53 6.35 5.93
N ALA A 7 -27.37 6.51 6.56
CA ALA A 7 -26.09 6.07 6.01
C ALA A 7 -26.04 4.53 5.86
N SER A 8 -25.37 4.05 4.80
CA SER A 8 -25.15 2.61 4.57
C SER A 8 -23.98 2.05 5.37
N TYR A 9 -23.20 2.92 6.03
CA TYR A 9 -22.06 2.54 6.84
C TYR A 9 -21.84 3.56 7.97
N PHE A 10 -21.07 3.16 8.97
CA PHE A 10 -20.43 4.04 9.94
C PHE A 10 -18.93 3.75 9.95
N LEU A 11 -18.11 4.80 9.93
CA LEU A 11 -16.66 4.70 10.06
C LEU A 11 -16.23 5.72 11.11
N LEU A 12 -15.52 5.26 12.14
CA LEU A 12 -14.92 6.14 13.13
C LEU A 12 -13.66 6.78 12.54
N ASP A 13 -13.71 8.10 12.39
CA ASP A 13 -12.57 8.96 12.13
C ASP A 13 -12.77 10.32 12.81
N ASP A 14 -11.80 11.22 12.67
CA ASP A 14 -11.80 12.57 13.24
C ASP A 14 -12.83 13.52 12.62
N THR A 15 -13.44 13.13 11.50
CA THR A 15 -14.49 13.86 10.78
C THR A 15 -15.87 13.23 10.92
N ALA A 16 -15.96 12.04 11.53
CA ALA A 16 -17.19 11.29 11.68
C ALA A 16 -18.16 11.97 12.64
N VAL A 17 -19.46 11.83 12.35
CA VAL A 17 -20.53 12.32 13.21
C VAL A 17 -20.90 11.23 14.23
N PHE A 18 -20.52 11.45 15.49
CA PHE A 18 -20.87 10.59 16.63
C PHE A 18 -20.92 11.41 17.92
N ASP A 19 -21.53 10.85 18.97
CA ASP A 19 -21.55 11.44 20.31
C ASP A 19 -20.69 10.59 21.26
N VAL A 20 -20.09 11.22 22.28
CA VAL A 20 -19.53 10.53 23.45
C VAL A 20 -20.33 10.95 24.68
N LEU A 21 -20.89 9.99 25.39
CA LEU A 21 -21.84 10.25 26.49
C LEU A 21 -21.56 9.35 27.71
N PRO A 22 -21.75 9.85 28.94
CA PRO A 22 -21.61 11.26 29.27
C PRO A 22 -20.19 11.73 28.93
N GLU A 23 -19.99 13.01 28.61
CA GLU A 23 -18.64 13.54 28.42
C GLU A 23 -17.96 13.66 29.80
N VAL A 24 -16.99 12.79 30.10
CA VAL A 24 -16.23 12.81 31.35
C VAL A 24 -15.02 13.73 31.16
N LYS A 25 -15.15 14.99 31.57
CA LYS A 25 -14.05 15.98 31.51
C LYS A 25 -13.03 15.73 32.61
N LEU A 26 -12.11 14.78 32.39
CA LEU A 26 -10.89 14.65 33.20
C LEU A 26 -9.85 15.68 32.74
N ALA A 27 -9.22 16.39 33.67
CA ALA A 27 -8.17 17.35 33.36
C ALA A 27 -7.01 16.65 32.66
N GLY A 28 -6.74 17.02 31.39
CA GLY A 28 -5.67 16.42 30.59
C GLY A 28 -6.03 15.12 29.86
N HIS A 29 -7.31 14.71 29.82
CA HIS A 29 -7.76 13.58 29.01
C HIS A 29 -8.03 14.04 27.56
N PRO A 30 -7.21 13.62 26.58
CA PRO A 30 -7.50 13.90 25.19
C PRO A 30 -8.58 12.95 24.68
N GLN A 31 -9.58 13.48 23.96
CA GLN A 31 -10.55 12.62 23.26
C GLN A 31 -9.88 11.73 22.22
N TRP A 32 -8.76 12.19 21.63
CA TRP A 32 -7.97 11.44 20.67
C TRP A 32 -6.48 11.46 21.00
N MET A 33 -5.81 10.31 20.98
CA MET A 33 -4.37 10.23 21.24
C MET A 33 -3.66 9.14 20.45
N HIS A 34 -2.34 9.27 20.30
CA HIS A 34 -1.49 8.18 19.83
C HIS A 34 -1.19 7.23 20.99
N VAL A 35 -1.60 5.97 20.84
CA VAL A 35 -1.34 4.92 21.83
C VAL A 35 0.01 4.27 21.57
N THR A 36 1.09 4.87 22.07
CA THR A 36 2.47 4.52 21.67
C THR A 36 3.09 3.34 22.41
N HIS A 37 2.45 2.83 23.47
CA HIS A 37 2.95 1.68 24.21
C HIS A 37 2.62 0.33 23.53
N LEU A 38 1.75 0.36 22.53
CA LEU A 38 1.43 -0.80 21.69
C LEU A 38 2.42 -0.89 20.52
N ARG A 39 2.66 -2.11 20.04
CA ARG A 39 3.58 -2.42 18.93
C ARG A 39 3.29 -1.57 17.69
N GLU A 40 2.01 -1.42 17.37
CA GLU A 40 1.52 -0.56 16.31
C GLU A 40 0.86 0.68 16.94
N GLY A 41 1.62 1.75 17.17
CA GLY A 41 1.05 2.97 17.74
C GLY A 41 0.04 3.63 16.81
N ARG A 42 -1.25 3.61 17.19
CA ARG A 42 -2.36 4.17 16.38
C ARG A 42 -2.98 5.39 17.04
N TYR A 43 -3.41 6.35 16.22
CA TYR A 43 -4.26 7.44 16.66
C TYR A 43 -5.66 6.88 16.96
N SER A 44 -6.18 7.11 18.16
CA SER A 44 -7.34 6.39 18.67
C SER A 44 -8.26 7.30 19.45
N LEU A 45 -9.57 7.04 19.36
CA LEU A 45 -10.55 7.64 20.26
C LEU A 45 -10.37 7.02 21.64
N VAL A 46 -10.36 7.84 22.68
CA VAL A 46 -10.26 7.39 24.08
C VAL A 46 -11.60 7.55 24.76
N LEU A 47 -12.09 6.46 25.35
CA LEU A 47 -13.24 6.43 26.24
C LEU A 47 -12.77 6.02 27.63
N THR A 48 -13.18 6.74 28.66
CA THR A 48 -12.97 6.37 30.06
C THR A 48 -14.12 5.51 30.57
N ALA A 49 -13.88 4.73 31.63
CA ALA A 49 -14.92 3.92 32.25
C ALA A 49 -16.19 4.74 32.56
N GLY A 50 -17.32 4.30 32.00
CA GLY A 50 -18.62 4.97 32.05
C GLY A 50 -18.99 5.72 30.76
N GLU A 51 -18.02 6.04 29.91
CA GLU A 51 -18.26 6.68 28.62
C GLU A 51 -18.67 5.65 27.55
N HIS A 52 -19.55 6.07 26.65
CA HIS A 52 -19.82 5.34 25.43
C HIS A 52 -19.82 6.27 24.22
N LEU A 53 -19.26 5.78 23.13
CA LEU A 53 -19.48 6.32 21.80
C LEU A 53 -20.84 5.86 21.30
N ARG A 54 -21.61 6.77 20.70
CA ARG A 54 -22.83 6.47 19.95
C ARG A 54 -22.70 6.97 18.51
N SER A 55 -22.85 6.07 17.55
CA SER A 55 -22.75 6.39 16.13
C SER A 55 -23.89 7.28 15.62
N SER A 56 -23.70 7.84 14.43
CA SER A 56 -24.80 8.27 13.57
C SER A 56 -25.72 7.09 13.19
N GLN A 57 -26.92 7.40 12.72
CA GLN A 57 -27.89 6.39 12.31
C GLN A 57 -27.41 5.68 11.03
N LEU A 58 -27.50 4.35 11.02
CA LEU A 58 -27.09 3.51 9.90
C LEU A 58 -28.10 2.37 9.65
N ASN A 59 -28.12 1.87 8.42
CA ASN A 59 -28.89 0.70 8.03
C ASN A 59 -28.01 -0.55 8.00
N VAL A 60 -28.55 -1.67 8.46
CA VAL A 60 -27.88 -2.97 8.41
C VAL A 60 -28.40 -3.79 7.22
N PHE A 61 -27.49 -4.33 6.42
CA PHE A 61 -27.75 -5.18 5.26
C PHE A 61 -27.42 -6.64 5.55
N SER A 62 -27.85 -7.54 4.67
CA SER A 62 -27.60 -9.00 4.79
C SER A 62 -26.13 -9.40 4.73
N ASP A 63 -25.25 -8.49 4.30
CA ASP A 63 -23.80 -8.66 4.21
C ASP A 63 -23.05 -7.64 5.07
N SER A 64 -23.73 -7.02 6.04
CA SER A 64 -23.10 -6.06 6.96
C SER A 64 -22.28 -6.75 8.03
N ARG A 65 -21.13 -6.14 8.35
CA ARG A 65 -20.21 -6.59 9.40
C ARG A 65 -19.87 -5.43 10.33
N LEU A 66 -19.53 -5.76 11.56
CA LEU A 66 -18.93 -4.85 12.55
C LEU A 66 -17.46 -5.21 12.73
N TYR A 67 -16.59 -4.22 12.53
CA TYR A 67 -15.17 -4.31 12.85
C TYR A 67 -14.83 -3.34 13.98
N ILE A 68 -14.18 -3.83 15.04
CA ILE A 68 -13.64 -3.01 16.14
C ILE A 68 -12.19 -3.40 16.40
N ARG A 69 -11.29 -2.42 16.41
CA ARG A 69 -9.93 -2.57 16.94
C ARG A 69 -9.76 -1.72 18.18
N PHE A 70 -9.41 -2.35 19.29
CA PHE A 70 -9.34 -1.69 20.59
C PHE A 70 -8.27 -2.28 21.51
N SER A 71 -7.87 -1.51 22.51
CA SER A 71 -6.98 -1.92 23.61
C SER A 71 -7.11 -0.95 24.79
N ALA A 72 -6.31 -1.13 25.83
CA ALA A 72 -6.12 -0.09 26.83
C ALA A 72 -5.37 1.11 26.21
N ALA A 73 -5.79 2.34 26.51
CA ALA A 73 -5.11 3.56 26.09
C ALA A 73 -3.84 3.84 26.91
N LEU A 74 -3.77 3.28 28.12
CA LEU A 74 -2.67 3.46 29.06
C LEU A 74 -1.84 2.17 29.21
N PRO A 75 -0.51 2.29 29.44
CA PRO A 75 0.38 1.12 29.64
C PRO A 75 0.07 0.33 30.91
N SER A 76 -0.67 0.94 31.84
CA SER A 76 -1.22 0.27 33.01
C SER A 76 -2.63 0.77 33.27
N ILE A 77 -3.54 -0.16 33.56
CA ILE A 77 -4.94 0.10 33.96
C ILE A 77 -5.23 -0.57 35.32
N SER A 78 -6.50 -0.57 35.76
CA SER A 78 -6.94 -1.26 36.99
C SER A 78 -6.49 -2.74 37.00
N LEU A 79 -6.42 -3.37 38.17
CA LEU A 79 -6.00 -4.78 38.27
C LEU A 79 -7.05 -5.77 37.75
N ASP A 80 -8.33 -5.40 37.87
CA ASP A 80 -9.47 -6.18 37.35
C ASP A 80 -9.75 -5.91 35.86
N GLY A 81 -9.04 -4.94 35.27
CA GLY A 81 -9.06 -4.63 33.84
C GLY A 81 -10.27 -3.79 33.44
N LEU A 82 -10.58 -3.78 32.14
CA LEU A 82 -11.72 -3.02 31.61
C LEU A 82 -12.55 -3.86 30.62
N THR A 83 -13.73 -3.34 30.29
CA THR A 83 -14.63 -3.93 29.29
C THR A 83 -14.90 -2.98 28.13
N CYS A 84 -14.95 -3.54 26.92
CA CYS A 84 -15.47 -2.92 25.71
C CYS A 84 -16.78 -3.61 25.36
N SER A 85 -17.91 -2.92 25.49
CA SER A 85 -19.23 -3.47 25.19
C SER A 85 -19.77 -2.86 23.90
N ALA A 86 -20.25 -3.68 22.97
CA ALA A 86 -20.86 -3.24 21.72
C ALA A 86 -22.35 -3.61 21.69
N VAL A 87 -23.20 -2.62 21.42
CA VAL A 87 -24.67 -2.74 21.39
C VAL A 87 -25.22 -2.03 20.16
N PHE A 88 -26.20 -2.64 19.48
CA PHE A 88 -26.96 -1.98 18.43
C PHE A 88 -28.36 -1.61 18.94
N PHE A 89 -28.73 -0.34 18.81
CA PHE A 89 -30.06 0.16 19.17
C PHE A 89 -30.90 0.36 17.91
N ASP A 90 -31.97 -0.45 17.76
CA ASP A 90 -32.95 -0.30 16.69
C ASP A 90 -33.93 0.82 17.04
N GLU A 91 -33.89 1.91 16.28
CA GLU A 91 -34.72 3.10 16.55
C GLU A 91 -36.21 2.83 16.27
N ALA A 92 -36.53 1.93 15.34
CA ALA A 92 -37.91 1.66 14.97
C ALA A 92 -38.63 0.83 16.05
N SER A 93 -37.95 -0.20 16.57
CA SER A 93 -38.50 -1.07 17.61
C SER A 93 -38.13 -0.65 19.04
N GLN A 94 -37.28 0.38 19.20
CA GLN A 94 -36.73 0.82 20.49
C GLN A 94 -36.11 -0.36 21.27
N THR A 95 -35.38 -1.22 20.56
CA THR A 95 -34.82 -2.47 21.11
C THR A 95 -33.30 -2.43 21.06
N GLU A 96 -32.66 -2.86 22.14
CA GLU A 96 -31.22 -3.04 22.22
C GLU A 96 -30.83 -4.48 21.89
N PHE A 97 -29.80 -4.62 21.07
CA PHE A 97 -29.20 -5.87 20.66
C PHE A 97 -27.75 -5.91 21.13
N GLN A 98 -27.44 -6.72 22.14
CA GLN A 98 -26.07 -6.92 22.61
C GLN A 98 -25.27 -7.66 21.54
N LEU A 99 -24.24 -7.03 20.99
CA LEU A 99 -23.36 -7.63 19.99
C LEU A 99 -22.21 -8.39 20.65
N GLY A 100 -21.70 -7.88 21.77
CA GLY A 100 -20.67 -8.55 22.56
C GLY A 100 -20.15 -7.70 23.70
N VAL A 101 -19.48 -8.35 24.67
CA VAL A 101 -18.69 -7.71 25.72
C VAL A 101 -17.31 -8.33 25.68
N PHE A 102 -16.28 -7.51 25.59
CA PHE A 102 -14.90 -7.92 25.42
C PHE A 102 -14.06 -7.39 26.56
N HIS A 103 -13.25 -8.26 27.16
CA HIS A 103 -12.45 -7.92 28.33
C HIS A 103 -11.01 -7.58 27.93
N VAL A 104 -10.42 -6.56 28.55
CA VAL A 104 -8.99 -6.26 28.49
C VAL A 104 -8.41 -6.57 29.87
N CYS A 105 -7.35 -7.37 29.91
CA CYS A 105 -6.72 -7.77 31.15
C CYS A 105 -6.11 -6.57 31.88
N GLY A 106 -6.25 -6.54 33.21
CA GLY A 106 -5.74 -5.49 34.07
C GLY A 106 -4.24 -5.54 34.36
N GLY A 107 -3.76 -4.53 35.09
CA GLY A 107 -2.35 -4.35 35.43
C GLY A 107 -1.56 -3.80 34.24
N GLN A 108 -0.46 -4.45 33.85
CA GLN A 108 0.31 -4.07 32.67
C GLN A 108 -0.44 -4.46 31.40
N SER A 109 -0.77 -3.47 30.59
CA SER A 109 -1.52 -3.66 29.36
C SER A 109 -0.70 -4.44 28.33
N PRO A 110 -1.31 -5.38 27.58
CA PRO A 110 -0.63 -6.07 26.50
C PRO A 110 -0.15 -5.08 25.44
N SER A 111 0.95 -5.38 24.75
CA SER A 111 1.50 -4.54 23.68
C SER A 111 0.76 -4.66 22.34
N GLU A 112 -0.35 -5.39 22.29
CA GLU A 112 -1.05 -5.75 21.06
C GLU A 112 -2.49 -5.22 21.03
N TRP A 113 -2.97 -4.92 19.83
CA TRP A 113 -4.37 -4.57 19.60
C TRP A 113 -5.27 -5.80 19.61
N ARG A 114 -6.47 -5.68 20.18
CA ARG A 114 -7.53 -6.67 20.00
C ARG A 114 -8.40 -6.28 18.82
N THR A 115 -8.85 -7.28 18.08
CA THR A 115 -9.75 -7.10 16.94
C THR A 115 -10.99 -7.95 17.14
N VAL A 116 -12.15 -7.37 16.86
CA VAL A 116 -13.46 -8.01 16.81
C VAL A 116 -14.02 -7.82 15.40
N ASP A 117 -14.41 -8.91 14.77
CA ASP A 117 -15.07 -8.93 13.46
C ASP A 117 -16.33 -9.80 13.55
N LEU A 118 -17.50 -9.16 13.50
CA LEU A 118 -18.79 -9.80 13.72
C LEU A 118 -19.70 -9.66 12.50
N ASP A 119 -20.40 -10.75 12.18
CA ASP A 119 -21.49 -10.76 11.21
C ASP A 119 -22.75 -10.11 11.81
N LEU A 120 -23.34 -9.16 11.08
CA LEU A 120 -24.59 -8.48 11.44
C LEU A 120 -25.77 -8.88 10.54
N ALA A 121 -25.65 -9.90 9.69
CA ALA A 121 -26.70 -10.33 8.77
C ALA A 121 -28.05 -10.62 9.47
N TRP A 122 -28.02 -11.06 10.74
CA TRP A 122 -29.20 -11.31 11.55
C TRP A 122 -29.96 -10.04 11.98
N LEU A 123 -29.34 -8.86 11.83
CA LEU A 123 -29.96 -7.54 12.01
C LEU A 123 -30.38 -6.92 10.66
N ALA A 124 -30.28 -7.63 9.54
CA ALA A 124 -30.58 -7.09 8.22
C ALA A 124 -31.99 -6.47 8.13
N GLY A 125 -32.06 -5.30 7.49
CA GLY A 125 -33.29 -4.50 7.36
C GLY A 125 -33.57 -3.58 8.54
N LYS A 126 -32.76 -3.63 9.61
CA LYS A 126 -32.88 -2.70 10.75
C LYS A 126 -32.12 -1.40 10.51
N GLY A 127 -32.69 -0.29 10.98
CA GLY A 127 -32.07 1.02 11.01
C GLY A 127 -31.87 1.47 12.46
N GLY A 128 -30.67 1.89 12.81
CA GLY A 128 -30.34 2.13 14.22
C GLY A 128 -28.97 2.74 14.43
N ARG A 129 -28.50 2.70 15.68
CA ARG A 129 -27.19 3.24 16.09
C ARG A 129 -26.37 2.19 16.78
N LEU A 130 -25.08 2.20 16.54
CA LEU A 130 -24.10 1.43 17.29
C LEU A 130 -23.67 2.23 18.52
N SER A 131 -23.58 1.56 19.66
CA SER A 131 -22.97 2.06 20.88
C SER A 131 -21.77 1.20 21.25
N VAL A 132 -20.65 1.84 21.57
CA VAL A 132 -19.46 1.17 22.12
C VAL A 132 -19.11 1.81 23.45
N THR A 133 -19.13 1.01 24.52
CA THR A 133 -18.99 1.49 25.91
C THR A 133 -17.71 0.99 26.53
N CYS A 134 -17.01 1.88 27.24
CA CYS A 134 -15.94 1.52 28.17
C CYS A 134 -16.55 1.27 29.55
N GLY A 135 -16.49 0.04 30.04
CA GLY A 135 -16.91 -0.32 31.41
C GLY A 135 -15.69 -0.69 32.27
N PRO A 136 -15.79 -0.60 33.60
CA PRO A 136 -14.75 -1.10 34.48
C PRO A 136 -14.68 -2.63 34.43
N GLY A 137 -13.64 -3.17 35.09
CA GLY A 137 -13.43 -4.60 35.24
C GLY A 137 -14.42 -5.29 36.17
N ALA A 138 -14.14 -6.56 36.49
CA ALA A 138 -15.04 -7.41 37.25
C ALA A 138 -15.27 -6.97 38.70
N GLU A 139 -14.33 -6.22 39.29
CA GLU A 139 -14.43 -5.67 40.64
C GLU A 139 -14.99 -4.24 40.63
N ASN A 140 -15.32 -3.71 39.45
CA ASN A 140 -15.89 -2.39 39.24
C ASN A 140 -14.94 -1.26 39.72
N ASP A 141 -13.62 -1.44 39.55
CA ASP A 141 -12.61 -0.39 39.78
C ASP A 141 -12.33 0.36 38.47
N PRO A 142 -12.81 1.62 38.29
CA PRO A 142 -12.61 2.37 37.06
C PRO A 142 -11.23 3.06 36.97
N THR A 143 -10.32 2.79 37.92
CA THR A 143 -9.06 3.53 38.04
C THR A 143 -8.19 3.33 36.80
N ALA A 144 -7.96 4.41 36.06
CA ALA A 144 -7.16 4.43 34.82
C ALA A 144 -7.70 3.53 33.69
N ASP A 145 -8.97 3.11 33.77
CA ASP A 145 -9.62 2.30 32.74
C ASP A 145 -10.02 3.15 31.55
N TRP A 146 -9.06 3.29 30.65
CA TRP A 146 -9.19 4.05 29.41
C TRP A 146 -9.15 3.07 28.24
N LEU A 147 -10.27 2.95 27.54
CA LEU A 147 -10.41 2.19 26.31
C LEU A 147 -9.97 3.05 25.12
N ALA A 148 -8.97 2.57 24.39
CA ALA A 148 -8.62 3.11 23.08
C ALA A 148 -9.35 2.33 21.98
N ILE A 149 -10.06 3.02 21.11
CA ILE A 149 -10.67 2.48 19.89
C ILE A 149 -9.91 3.09 18.70
N SER A 150 -9.10 2.27 18.03
CA SER A 150 -8.32 2.71 16.86
C SER A 150 -9.09 2.58 15.56
N ASP A 151 -9.94 1.56 15.44
CA ASP A 151 -10.80 1.39 14.27
C ASP A 151 -12.18 0.94 14.73
N LEU A 152 -13.23 1.55 14.18
CA LEU A 152 -14.61 1.14 14.38
C LEU A 152 -15.38 1.36 13.10
N CYS A 153 -15.85 0.28 12.48
CA CYS A 153 -16.54 0.34 11.20
C CYS A 153 -17.73 -0.62 11.19
N VAL A 154 -18.88 -0.12 10.75
CA VAL A 154 -20.02 -0.94 10.35
C VAL A 154 -20.24 -0.71 8.87
N ALA A 155 -20.08 -1.74 8.06
CA ALA A 155 -20.21 -1.62 6.61
C ALA A 155 -20.54 -2.98 5.99
N ARG A 156 -20.92 -2.95 4.71
CA ARG A 156 -21.03 -4.18 3.92
C ARG A 156 -19.65 -4.82 3.76
N GLU A 157 -19.59 -6.15 3.75
CA GLU A 157 -18.35 -6.93 3.71
C GLU A 157 -17.41 -6.49 2.57
N GLY A 158 -17.96 -6.21 1.38
CA GLY A 158 -17.20 -5.76 0.22
C GLY A 158 -16.61 -4.35 0.32
N GLU A 159 -17.06 -3.52 1.26
CA GLU A 159 -16.64 -2.13 1.42
C GLU A 159 -15.72 -1.92 2.62
N MET A 160 -15.71 -2.87 3.57
CA MET A 160 -15.05 -2.77 4.87
C MET A 160 -13.57 -2.37 4.77
N LYS A 161 -12.79 -3.07 3.94
CA LYS A 161 -11.35 -2.79 3.80
C LYS A 161 -11.08 -1.41 3.19
N SER A 162 -11.85 -1.01 2.17
CA SER A 162 -11.74 0.32 1.57
C SER A 162 -12.09 1.42 2.57
N LEU A 163 -13.13 1.23 3.40
CA LEU A 163 -13.52 2.19 4.42
C LEU A 163 -12.49 2.29 5.54
N LEU A 164 -11.99 1.18 6.06
CA LEU A 164 -10.92 1.19 7.07
C LEU A 164 -9.64 1.87 6.56
N ALA A 165 -9.31 1.72 5.29
CA ALA A 165 -8.18 2.42 4.66
C ALA A 165 -8.40 3.94 4.51
N LYS A 166 -9.63 4.45 4.66
CA LYS A 166 -9.95 5.90 4.65
C LYS A 166 -9.83 6.56 6.02
N THR A 167 -9.68 5.80 7.12
CA THR A 167 -9.57 6.40 8.46
C THR A 167 -8.42 7.40 8.52
N HIS A 168 -8.65 8.55 9.17
CA HIS A 168 -7.66 9.61 9.34
C HIS A 168 -7.05 10.13 8.02
N HIS A 169 -7.83 10.12 6.93
CA HIS A 169 -7.38 10.58 5.62
C HIS A 169 -6.69 11.95 5.64
N PRO A 170 -7.19 12.99 6.33
CA PRO A 170 -6.51 14.30 6.39
C PRO A 170 -5.10 14.21 7.00
N MET A 171 -4.94 13.42 8.06
CA MET A 171 -3.64 13.18 8.71
C MET A 171 -2.69 12.44 7.77
N ARG A 172 -3.14 11.34 7.15
CA ARG A 172 -2.33 10.55 6.20
C ARG A 172 -1.88 11.39 5.00
N MET A 173 -2.79 12.18 4.42
CA MET A 173 -2.47 13.09 3.31
C MET A 173 -1.39 14.11 3.67
N LYS A 174 -1.48 14.71 4.86
CA LYS A 174 -0.45 15.64 5.36
C LYS A 174 0.91 14.96 5.53
N ASN A 175 0.93 13.76 6.09
CA ASN A 175 2.16 12.98 6.28
C ASN A 175 2.76 12.52 4.95
N GLU A 176 1.93 12.14 3.99
CA GLU A 176 2.33 11.72 2.64
C GLU A 176 3.04 12.85 1.89
N ILE A 177 2.44 14.05 1.86
CA ILE A 177 3.04 15.23 1.21
C ILE A 177 4.39 15.58 1.85
N ALA A 178 4.47 15.52 3.19
CA ALA A 178 5.71 15.76 3.92
C ALA A 178 6.78 14.69 3.60
N HIS A 179 6.37 13.42 3.47
CA HIS A 179 7.25 12.31 3.12
C HIS A 179 7.79 12.43 1.69
N PHE A 180 6.93 12.63 0.69
CA PHE A 180 7.38 12.84 -0.69
C PHE A 180 8.32 14.06 -0.80
N SER A 181 7.99 15.16 -0.11
CA SER A 181 8.84 16.34 -0.09
C SER A 181 10.24 16.08 0.47
N SER A 182 10.41 15.14 1.42
CA SER A 182 11.72 14.80 1.98
C SER A 182 12.47 13.76 1.15
N VAL A 183 11.77 12.75 0.62
CA VAL A 183 12.36 11.69 -0.22
C VAL A 183 12.92 12.25 -1.53
N TYR A 184 12.16 13.12 -2.21
CA TYR A 184 12.63 13.75 -3.46
C TYR A 184 13.76 14.77 -3.25
N ARG A 185 13.98 15.25 -2.01
CA ARG A 185 15.13 16.11 -1.67
C ARG A 185 16.38 15.33 -1.26
N ASN A 186 16.29 14.02 -1.07
CA ASN A 186 17.45 13.20 -0.74
C ASN A 186 18.42 13.16 -1.93
N GLU A 187 19.72 13.35 -1.67
CA GLU A 187 20.78 13.36 -2.69
C GLU A 187 20.77 12.12 -3.60
N PHE A 188 20.29 10.97 -3.09
CA PHE A 188 20.12 9.74 -3.89
C PHE A 188 19.16 9.93 -5.07
N TYR A 189 18.00 10.56 -4.87
CA TYR A 189 16.99 10.78 -5.91
C TYR A 189 17.27 12.05 -6.72
N ALA A 190 17.75 13.11 -6.07
CA ALA A 190 18.10 14.37 -6.73
C ALA A 190 19.20 14.16 -7.80
N ASN A 191 20.27 13.42 -7.49
CA ASN A 191 21.34 13.15 -8.45
C ASN A 191 20.86 12.31 -9.65
N VAL A 192 19.88 11.42 -9.47
CA VAL A 192 19.32 10.61 -10.56
C VAL A 192 18.38 11.46 -11.44
N GLN A 193 17.58 12.34 -10.84
CA GLN A 193 16.72 13.29 -11.55
C GLN A 193 17.52 14.31 -12.36
N GLU A 194 18.55 14.91 -11.76
CA GLU A 194 19.45 15.85 -12.44
C GLU A 194 20.17 15.18 -13.60
N ARG A 195 20.74 13.98 -13.41
CA ARG A 195 21.41 13.23 -14.49
C ARG A 195 20.47 12.83 -15.64
N GLN A 196 19.19 12.55 -15.37
CA GLN A 196 18.22 12.23 -16.44
C GLN A 196 17.72 13.48 -17.15
N SER A 197 17.47 14.57 -16.42
CA SER A 197 17.15 15.88 -16.98
C SER A 197 18.28 16.41 -17.87
N GLU A 198 19.53 16.28 -17.43
CA GLU A 198 20.73 16.63 -18.20
C GLU A 198 20.93 15.72 -19.43
N ALA A 199 20.58 14.43 -19.32
CA ALA A 199 20.67 13.48 -20.44
C ALA A 199 19.55 13.64 -21.49
N ALA A 200 18.43 14.30 -21.15
CA ALA A 200 17.26 14.46 -22.01
C ALA A 200 17.45 15.45 -23.18
N MET A 201 18.64 16.02 -23.37
CA MET A 201 19.06 16.66 -24.64
C MET A 201 19.93 15.74 -25.54
N GLY A 202 19.67 14.42 -25.53
CA GLY A 202 19.90 13.46 -26.61
C GLY A 202 21.35 13.05 -26.95
N VAL A 203 21.75 11.82 -26.58
CA VAL A 203 22.12 10.70 -27.50
C VAL A 203 22.68 9.46 -26.74
N ALA A 204 22.05 8.32 -27.04
CA ALA A 204 22.42 6.88 -27.05
C ALA A 204 23.36 6.24 -26.01
N ARG A 205 22.93 5.06 -25.51
CA ARG A 205 23.80 4.00 -24.98
C ARG A 205 23.58 2.70 -25.75
N SER A 206 24.67 1.96 -25.98
CA SER A 206 24.70 0.73 -26.77
C SER A 206 24.05 -0.44 -26.05
N VAL A 207 23.21 -1.19 -26.78
CA VAL A 207 22.61 -2.45 -26.35
C VAL A 207 22.97 -3.54 -27.36
N ARG A 208 23.51 -4.66 -26.85
CA ARG A 208 23.79 -5.87 -27.62
C ARG A 208 22.54 -6.76 -27.65
N GLN A 209 22.26 -7.36 -28.80
CA GLN A 209 21.21 -8.38 -28.95
C GLN A 209 21.62 -9.73 -28.35
N LEU A 210 20.66 -10.42 -27.74
CA LEU A 210 20.71 -11.86 -27.52
C LEU A 210 19.63 -12.53 -28.37
N ASN A 211 20.06 -13.41 -29.28
CA ASN A 211 19.14 -14.27 -30.03
C ASN A 211 18.91 -15.57 -29.28
N GLY A 212 17.63 -15.90 -29.09
CA GLY A 212 17.09 -17.26 -28.99
C GLY A 212 17.34 -18.00 -27.67
N LEU A 213 16.27 -18.21 -26.89
CA LEU A 213 16.24 -19.26 -25.87
C LEU A 213 15.02 -20.18 -26.07
N ALA A 214 15.34 -21.46 -26.21
CA ALA A 214 14.43 -22.58 -26.30
C ALA A 214 13.95 -23.00 -24.90
N HIS A 215 12.90 -23.82 -24.91
CA HIS A 215 12.11 -24.28 -23.78
C HIS A 215 12.87 -24.95 -22.63
N SER A 216 12.18 -24.89 -21.49
CA SER A 216 12.47 -25.41 -20.17
C SER A 216 12.90 -26.89 -20.12
N LYS A 217 13.81 -27.16 -19.17
CA LYS A 217 13.92 -28.44 -18.48
C LYS A 217 14.16 -28.18 -16.99
N GLU A 218 13.38 -28.86 -16.16
CA GLU A 218 13.61 -29.01 -14.74
C GLU A 218 15.00 -29.59 -14.46
N CYS A 219 15.67 -29.12 -13.40
CA CYS A 219 16.46 -30.00 -12.55
C CYS A 219 16.78 -29.34 -11.21
N GLY A 220 16.60 -30.10 -10.13
CA GLY A 220 17.17 -29.81 -8.83
C GLY A 220 18.69 -30.03 -8.84
N ALA A 221 19.42 -28.96 -8.61
CA ALA A 221 20.75 -28.89 -8.02
C ALA A 221 21.01 -27.40 -7.71
N GLN A 222 21.76 -27.12 -6.65
CA GLN A 222 22.11 -25.76 -6.21
C GLN A 222 22.96 -25.09 -7.31
N ALA A 223 22.31 -24.43 -8.27
CA ALA A 223 22.98 -23.84 -9.43
C ALA A 223 23.79 -22.61 -9.02
N ASP A 224 25.02 -22.52 -9.55
CA ASP A 224 25.91 -21.38 -9.38
C ASP A 224 25.20 -20.08 -9.79
N MET A 225 25.18 -19.12 -8.85
CA MET A 225 24.61 -17.79 -9.06
C MET A 225 25.49 -17.00 -10.02
N VAL A 226 24.89 -16.36 -11.03
CA VAL A 226 25.55 -15.39 -11.89
C VAL A 226 25.92 -14.15 -11.07
N ILE A 227 27.20 -14.00 -10.77
CA ILE A 227 27.72 -12.81 -10.10
C ILE A 227 28.13 -11.80 -11.17
N LEU A 228 27.59 -10.59 -11.07
CA LEU A 228 27.96 -9.47 -11.93
C LEU A 228 28.92 -8.56 -11.18
N GLU A 229 29.81 -7.87 -11.88
CA GLU A 229 30.62 -6.82 -11.25
C GLU A 229 29.79 -5.55 -11.03
N PRO A 230 30.02 -4.78 -9.95
CA PRO A 230 29.39 -3.49 -9.73
C PRO A 230 29.87 -2.45 -10.76
N PHE A 231 29.01 -1.49 -11.08
CA PHE A 231 29.44 -0.31 -11.82
C PHE A 231 30.14 0.70 -10.90
N GLY A 232 31.01 1.54 -11.47
CA GLY A 232 31.67 2.60 -10.69
C GLY A 232 30.65 3.55 -10.05
N GLY A 233 30.72 3.72 -8.73
CA GLY A 233 29.79 4.54 -7.96
C GLY A 233 28.36 3.99 -7.87
N GLU A 234 28.14 2.71 -8.18
CA GLU A 234 26.84 2.05 -8.00
C GLU A 234 26.51 1.93 -6.50
N ALA A 235 25.27 2.23 -6.14
CA ALA A 235 24.80 2.00 -4.77
C ALA A 235 24.51 0.50 -4.55
N ALA A 236 24.70 0.03 -3.32
CA ALA A 236 24.45 -1.37 -2.96
C ALA A 236 23.03 -1.85 -3.31
N TYR A 237 22.01 -0.99 -3.13
CA TYR A 237 20.65 -1.25 -3.59
C TYR A 237 20.60 -1.65 -5.09
N ALA A 238 21.13 -0.79 -5.97
CA ALA A 238 21.09 -0.99 -7.42
C ALA A 238 21.88 -2.24 -7.84
N TYR A 239 23.05 -2.44 -7.22
CA TYR A 239 23.88 -3.63 -7.44
C TYR A 239 23.13 -4.92 -7.04
N ALA A 240 22.58 -4.97 -5.83
CA ALA A 240 21.86 -6.13 -5.31
C ALA A 240 20.66 -6.49 -6.18
N THR A 241 19.83 -5.49 -6.55
CA THR A 241 18.68 -5.71 -7.43
C THR A 241 19.10 -6.21 -8.81
N ARG A 242 20.21 -5.71 -9.37
CA ARG A 242 20.71 -6.16 -10.68
C ARG A 242 21.22 -7.60 -10.64
N VAL A 243 21.94 -7.98 -9.59
CA VAL A 243 22.38 -9.38 -9.39
C VAL A 243 21.17 -10.28 -9.16
N LEU A 244 20.18 -9.87 -8.35
CA LEU A 244 18.94 -10.63 -8.17
C LEU A 244 18.24 -10.88 -9.50
N ARG A 245 18.00 -9.84 -10.30
CA ARG A 245 17.33 -9.94 -11.60
C ARG A 245 18.05 -10.86 -12.59
N ALA A 246 19.37 -10.96 -12.52
CA ALA A 246 20.14 -11.87 -13.37
C ALA A 246 19.99 -13.36 -12.98
N ASN A 247 19.41 -13.65 -11.81
CA ASN A 247 19.35 -14.99 -11.23
C ASN A 247 17.95 -15.49 -10.89
N VAL A 248 16.94 -14.60 -10.91
CA VAL A 248 15.53 -14.99 -10.87
C VAL A 248 15.19 -15.65 -12.21
N PRO A 249 14.54 -16.84 -12.20
CA PRO A 249 14.28 -17.60 -13.43
C PRO A 249 13.21 -16.98 -14.33
N GLU A 250 12.50 -15.97 -13.84
CA GLU A 250 11.47 -15.24 -14.57
C GLU A 250 12.07 -14.01 -15.27
N THR A 251 11.52 -13.65 -16.44
CA THR A 251 11.93 -12.44 -17.18
C THR A 251 10.85 -11.37 -17.01
N PRO A 252 11.21 -10.12 -16.64
CA PRO A 252 10.23 -9.05 -16.57
C PRO A 252 9.68 -8.69 -17.97
N PRO A 253 8.44 -8.20 -18.07
CA PRO A 253 7.89 -7.70 -19.33
C PRO A 253 8.80 -6.62 -19.94
N ASP A 254 9.12 -6.74 -21.24
CA ASP A 254 9.80 -5.69 -21.99
C ASP A 254 8.78 -4.66 -22.48
N PHE A 255 8.43 -3.72 -21.60
CA PHE A 255 7.47 -2.65 -21.89
C PHE A 255 7.89 -1.80 -23.10
N GLN A 256 9.19 -1.62 -23.34
CA GLN A 256 9.69 -0.82 -24.45
C GLN A 256 9.45 -1.54 -25.79
N ALA A 257 9.84 -2.81 -25.89
CA ALA A 257 9.57 -3.61 -27.08
C ALA A 257 8.06 -3.74 -27.33
N ARG A 258 7.27 -3.91 -26.26
CA ARG A 258 5.82 -4.01 -26.34
C ARG A 258 5.17 -2.73 -26.82
N LEU A 259 5.64 -1.57 -26.38
CA LEU A 259 5.17 -0.27 -26.86
C LEU A 259 5.44 -0.11 -28.36
N ARG A 260 6.65 -0.43 -28.82
CA ARG A 260 7.00 -0.40 -30.25
C ARG A 260 6.12 -1.32 -31.09
N GLN A 261 5.85 -2.53 -30.59
CA GLN A 261 4.98 -3.48 -31.28
C GLN A 261 3.57 -2.91 -31.43
N LYS A 262 2.99 -2.33 -30.37
CA LYS A 262 1.66 -1.69 -30.43
C LYS A 262 1.61 -0.53 -31.42
N VAL A 263 2.64 0.32 -31.47
CA VAL A 263 2.75 1.38 -32.49
C VAL A 263 2.81 0.78 -33.91
N THR A 264 3.58 -0.29 -34.10
CA THR A 264 3.70 -0.98 -35.40
C THR A 264 2.35 -1.58 -35.85
N ASP A 265 1.59 -2.17 -34.92
CA ASP A 265 0.33 -2.85 -35.20
C ASP A 265 -0.84 -1.89 -35.45
N HIS A 266 -0.84 -0.73 -34.78
CA HIS A 266 -1.98 0.20 -34.77
C HIS A 266 -1.69 1.57 -35.41
N GLY A 267 -0.44 1.85 -35.77
CA GLY A 267 0.01 3.13 -36.31
C GLY A 267 0.19 4.20 -35.24
N ALA A 268 -0.92 4.70 -34.68
CA ALA A 268 -0.91 5.66 -33.58
C ALA A 268 -1.70 5.09 -32.39
N ILE A 269 -1.13 5.19 -31.19
CA ILE A 269 -1.74 4.70 -29.95
C ILE A 269 -1.84 5.80 -28.90
N LYS A 270 -2.84 5.70 -28.04
CA LYS A 270 -3.05 6.56 -26.88
C LYS A 270 -2.60 5.87 -25.61
N VAL A 271 -1.75 6.53 -24.83
CA VAL A 271 -1.21 6.04 -23.56
C VAL A 271 -1.59 7.01 -22.45
N LEU A 272 -2.23 6.49 -21.39
CA LEU A 272 -2.51 7.23 -20.16
C LEU A 272 -1.62 6.70 -19.04
N SER A 273 -0.80 7.54 -18.42
CA SER A 273 -0.17 7.23 -17.13
C SER A 273 -1.00 7.80 -16.00
N ILE A 274 -1.46 6.96 -15.07
CA ILE A 274 -2.17 7.38 -13.86
C ILE A 274 -1.23 7.40 -12.66
N CYS A 275 -1.38 8.42 -11.82
CA CYS A 275 -0.47 8.72 -10.72
C CYS A 275 0.97 8.89 -11.23
N SER A 276 1.14 9.69 -12.29
CA SER A 276 2.39 9.74 -13.05
C SER A 276 3.58 10.29 -12.27
N GLY A 277 3.35 11.04 -11.18
CA GLY A 277 4.40 11.71 -10.43
C GLY A 277 5.31 12.52 -11.34
N ALA A 278 6.63 12.32 -11.24
CA ALA A 278 7.63 12.94 -12.12
C ALA A 278 7.83 12.22 -13.47
N ALA A 279 7.04 11.19 -13.77
CA ALA A 279 6.93 10.48 -15.05
C ALA A 279 8.26 10.01 -15.69
N ARG A 280 9.22 9.60 -14.86
CA ARG A 280 10.60 9.28 -15.26
C ARG A 280 10.68 8.03 -16.15
N ILE A 281 9.83 7.04 -15.88
CA ILE A 281 9.80 5.78 -16.64
C ILE A 281 9.10 6.01 -17.97
N GLU A 282 8.01 6.76 -17.95
CA GLU A 282 7.22 7.18 -19.10
C GLU A 282 8.05 8.03 -20.06
N ALA A 283 8.79 9.01 -19.55
CA ALA A 283 9.74 9.79 -20.34
C ALA A 283 10.78 8.89 -21.01
N GLY A 284 11.32 7.89 -20.29
CA GLY A 284 12.23 6.89 -20.86
C GLY A 284 11.60 6.06 -21.98
N LEU A 285 10.34 5.64 -21.81
CA LEU A 285 9.58 4.93 -22.85
C LEU A 285 9.33 5.81 -24.08
N SER A 286 8.98 7.09 -23.87
CA SER A 286 8.76 8.05 -24.96
C SER A 286 10.04 8.32 -25.75
N ALA A 287 11.20 8.43 -25.08
CA ALA A 287 12.49 8.61 -25.75
C ALA A 287 12.88 7.37 -26.58
N ALA A 288 12.49 6.18 -26.11
CA ALA A 288 12.74 4.93 -26.81
C ALA A 288 11.78 4.64 -27.97
N VAL A 289 10.59 5.25 -27.96
CA VAL A 289 9.53 5.14 -28.97
C VAL A 289 8.94 6.54 -29.25
N PRO A 290 9.67 7.39 -30.01
CA PRO A 290 9.35 8.82 -30.11
C PRO A 290 8.17 9.16 -31.05
N GLU A 291 7.74 8.22 -31.89
CA GLU A 291 6.68 8.43 -32.88
C GLU A 291 5.51 7.48 -32.64
N GLY A 292 4.30 7.90 -33.02
CA GLY A 292 3.09 7.07 -32.97
C GLY A 292 2.50 6.88 -31.57
N VAL A 293 2.92 7.66 -30.57
CA VAL A 293 2.38 7.61 -29.21
C VAL A 293 1.88 8.99 -28.77
N GLU A 294 0.60 9.06 -28.42
CA GLU A 294 -0.01 10.21 -27.73
C GLU A 294 -0.01 9.94 -26.22
N TRP A 295 0.65 10.80 -25.45
CA TRP A 295 0.83 10.63 -24.02
C TRP A 295 -0.08 11.57 -23.22
N SER A 296 -0.85 10.99 -22.30
CA SER A 296 -1.56 11.71 -21.25
C SER A 296 -0.98 11.33 -19.88
N LEU A 297 -0.68 12.33 -19.07
CA LEU A 297 -0.15 12.17 -17.70
C LEU A 297 -1.18 12.68 -16.71
N LEU A 298 -1.58 11.82 -15.76
CA LEU A 298 -2.58 12.13 -14.76
C LEU A 298 -1.98 12.05 -13.36
N ASP A 299 -2.07 13.15 -12.61
CA ASP A 299 -1.66 13.20 -11.21
C ASP A 299 -2.50 14.22 -10.43
N ILE A 300 -2.55 14.09 -9.10
CA ILE A 300 -3.21 15.07 -8.24
C ILE A 300 -2.33 16.32 -8.04
N ASN A 301 -1.01 16.18 -8.19
CA ASN A 301 -0.04 17.22 -7.93
C ASN A 301 0.41 17.92 -9.23
N GLU A 302 -0.09 19.14 -9.43
CA GLU A 302 0.23 19.97 -10.58
C GLU A 302 1.74 20.26 -10.71
N ASP A 303 2.46 20.48 -9.60
CA ASP A 303 3.91 20.74 -9.63
C ASP A 303 4.69 19.53 -10.14
N LEU A 304 4.28 18.31 -9.76
CA LEU A 304 4.88 17.08 -10.27
C LEU A 304 4.61 16.91 -11.76
N LEU A 305 3.42 17.25 -12.26
CA LEU A 305 3.13 17.23 -13.70
C LEU A 305 4.02 18.22 -14.47
N GLN A 306 4.32 19.40 -13.90
CA GLN A 306 5.25 20.34 -14.51
C GLN A 306 6.69 19.84 -14.51
N ILE A 307 7.10 19.09 -13.47
CA ILE A 307 8.41 18.42 -13.44
C ILE A 307 8.45 17.29 -14.47
N ALA A 308 7.39 16.47 -14.53
CA ALA A 308 7.23 15.39 -15.49
C ALA A 308 7.36 15.88 -16.93
N ALA A 309 6.63 16.95 -17.29
CA ALA A 309 6.68 17.53 -18.63
C ALA A 309 8.11 17.88 -19.09
N LYS A 310 8.98 18.30 -18.17
CA LYS A 310 10.39 18.62 -18.46
C LYS A 310 11.26 17.39 -18.71
N GLN A 311 10.83 16.19 -18.28
CA GLN A 311 11.56 14.95 -18.52
C GLN A 311 11.36 14.41 -19.94
N PHE A 312 10.29 14.82 -20.63
CA PHE A 312 9.98 14.34 -21.97
C PHE A 312 10.79 15.09 -23.05
N PRO A 313 11.14 14.42 -24.16
CA PRO A 313 11.77 15.07 -25.29
C PRO A 313 10.89 16.21 -25.85
N PRO A 314 11.46 17.37 -26.28
CA PRO A 314 10.69 18.55 -26.73
C PRO A 314 9.71 18.33 -27.90
N GLY A 315 9.82 17.22 -28.64
CA GLY A 315 8.95 16.87 -29.76
C GLY A 315 7.74 16.02 -29.38
N ILE A 316 7.62 15.58 -28.13
CA ILE A 316 6.51 14.75 -27.66
C ILE A 316 5.38 15.66 -27.17
N GLY A 317 4.20 15.53 -27.79
CA GLY A 317 2.99 16.15 -27.28
C GLY A 317 2.52 15.48 -26.01
N LEU A 318 2.28 16.27 -24.96
CA LEU A 318 1.77 15.81 -23.67
C LEU A 318 0.42 16.47 -23.37
N ASP A 319 -0.51 15.65 -22.91
CA ASP A 319 -1.75 16.07 -22.27
C ASP A 319 -1.61 15.89 -20.75
N LEU A 320 -1.74 16.97 -19.98
CA LEU A 320 -1.54 16.97 -18.53
C LEU A 320 -2.89 17.09 -17.83
N ILE A 321 -3.23 16.10 -17.01
CA ILE A 321 -4.55 15.95 -16.38
C ILE A 321 -4.39 16.02 -14.87
N VAL A 322 -4.86 17.11 -14.26
CA VAL A 322 -4.92 17.22 -12.79
C VAL A 322 -6.17 16.52 -12.28
N ALA A 323 -6.02 15.39 -11.60
CA ALA A 323 -7.14 14.64 -11.02
C ALA A 323 -6.71 13.74 -9.86
N ASP A 324 -7.62 13.52 -8.90
CA ASP A 324 -7.45 12.51 -7.85
C ASP A 324 -7.83 11.13 -8.38
N ALA A 325 -6.84 10.23 -8.44
CA ALA A 325 -7.01 8.85 -8.89
C ALA A 325 -8.07 8.08 -8.09
N ASN A 326 -8.27 8.41 -6.80
CA ASN A 326 -9.29 7.76 -5.96
C ASN A 326 -10.73 8.11 -6.37
N ASN A 327 -10.91 9.16 -7.18
CA ASN A 327 -12.20 9.71 -7.57
C ASN A 327 -12.47 9.60 -9.08
N LEU A 328 -11.64 8.85 -9.82
CA LEU A 328 -11.82 8.67 -11.26
C LEU A 328 -13.13 7.96 -11.59
N VAL A 329 -13.77 8.45 -12.65
CA VAL A 329 -14.96 7.86 -13.26
C VAL A 329 -14.73 7.72 -14.77
N PRO A 330 -15.19 6.64 -15.42
CA PRO A 330 -15.07 6.49 -16.87
C PRO A 330 -15.80 7.63 -17.60
N THR A 331 -15.10 8.30 -18.52
CA THR A 331 -15.63 9.43 -19.31
C THR A 331 -16.10 9.02 -20.71
N GLY A 332 -15.90 7.75 -21.08
CA GLY A 332 -16.11 7.24 -22.44
C GLY A 332 -14.86 7.32 -23.33
N GLU A 333 -13.84 8.07 -22.92
CA GLU A 333 -12.53 8.06 -23.56
C GLU A 333 -11.85 6.69 -23.39
N GLN A 334 -11.17 6.23 -24.45
CA GLN A 334 -10.52 4.92 -24.46
C GLN A 334 -9.04 4.98 -24.84
N TRP A 335 -8.25 4.13 -24.20
CA TRP A 335 -6.79 4.08 -24.28
C TRP A 335 -6.30 2.72 -24.79
N ASP A 336 -5.21 2.73 -25.57
CA ASP A 336 -4.52 1.52 -26.02
C ASP A 336 -3.64 0.94 -24.92
N VAL A 337 -3.09 1.83 -24.07
CA VAL A 337 -2.34 1.47 -22.87
C VAL A 337 -2.73 2.38 -21.72
N ILE A 338 -2.97 1.81 -20.55
CA ILE A 338 -2.99 2.55 -19.28
C ILE A 338 -1.81 2.05 -18.45
N ILE A 339 -0.96 2.94 -17.95
CA ILE A 339 0.23 2.60 -17.18
C ILE A 339 0.07 3.15 -15.76
N CYS A 340 0.55 2.40 -14.77
CA CYS A 340 0.73 2.87 -13.40
C CYS A 340 2.11 2.42 -12.92
N VAL A 341 2.93 3.38 -12.50
CA VAL A 341 4.32 3.15 -12.10
C VAL A 341 4.44 3.31 -10.59
N SER A 342 4.58 2.20 -9.87
CA SER A 342 4.80 2.16 -8.41
C SER A 342 3.88 3.10 -7.64
N ALA A 343 2.57 3.01 -7.88
CA ALA A 343 1.62 4.01 -7.35
C ALA A 343 0.28 3.43 -6.88
N LEU A 344 -0.12 2.21 -7.28
CA LEU A 344 -1.39 1.64 -6.83
C LEU A 344 -1.41 1.47 -5.30
N HIS A 345 -0.27 1.14 -4.68
CA HIS A 345 -0.16 0.96 -3.24
C HIS A 345 -0.38 2.22 -2.40
N HIS A 346 -0.45 3.41 -3.02
CA HIS A 346 -0.85 4.66 -2.37
C HIS A 346 -2.35 4.95 -2.48
N LEU A 347 -3.09 4.14 -3.26
CA LEU A 347 -4.51 4.39 -3.54
C LEU A 347 -5.43 3.60 -2.60
N VAL A 348 -6.45 4.28 -2.10
CA VAL A 348 -7.44 3.71 -1.17
C VAL A 348 -8.62 3.12 -1.94
N ALA A 349 -9.08 3.78 -3.00
CA ALA A 349 -10.24 3.37 -3.78
C ALA A 349 -9.87 2.43 -4.95
N LEU A 350 -9.06 1.39 -4.67
CA LEU A 350 -8.55 0.46 -5.69
C LEU A 350 -9.65 -0.11 -6.59
N GLU A 351 -10.82 -0.45 -6.07
CA GLU A 351 -11.94 -0.96 -6.87
C GLU A 351 -12.43 0.05 -7.91
N LYS A 352 -12.50 1.34 -7.56
CA LYS A 352 -12.88 2.41 -8.49
C LYS A 352 -11.81 2.60 -9.56
N VAL A 353 -10.53 2.53 -9.16
CA VAL A 353 -9.39 2.62 -10.08
C VAL A 353 -9.42 1.45 -11.05
N MET A 354 -9.65 0.21 -10.59
CA MET A 354 -9.75 -0.96 -11.45
C MET A 354 -10.96 -0.88 -12.39
N LEU A 355 -12.10 -0.36 -11.91
CA LEU A 355 -13.27 -0.09 -12.76
C LEU A 355 -12.94 0.93 -13.84
N PHE A 356 -12.28 2.04 -13.48
CA PHE A 356 -11.83 3.06 -14.42
C PHE A 356 -10.90 2.47 -15.48
N ILE A 357 -9.86 1.74 -15.07
CA ILE A 357 -8.92 1.09 -15.99
C ILE A 357 -9.68 0.15 -16.93
N SER A 358 -10.49 -0.76 -16.39
CA SER A 358 -11.22 -1.77 -17.17
C SER A 358 -12.18 -1.13 -18.19
N ARG A 359 -12.90 -0.07 -17.82
CA ARG A 359 -13.85 0.61 -18.70
C ARG A 359 -13.17 1.55 -19.70
N SER A 360 -12.02 2.12 -19.35
CA SER A 360 -11.29 3.08 -20.21
C SER A 360 -10.26 2.42 -21.12
N LEU A 361 -10.02 1.11 -20.99
CA LEU A 361 -9.25 0.37 -22.00
C LEU A 361 -10.10 0.08 -23.25
N LYS A 362 -9.48 0.27 -24.43
CA LYS A 362 -9.95 -0.29 -25.70
C LYS A 362 -10.07 -1.82 -25.61
N SER A 363 -10.76 -2.45 -26.55
CA SER A 363 -10.94 -3.91 -26.59
C SER A 363 -9.61 -4.68 -26.56
N GLU A 364 -8.61 -4.21 -27.31
CA GLU A 364 -7.23 -4.76 -27.32
C GLU A 364 -6.25 -3.94 -26.46
N GLY A 365 -6.80 -3.07 -25.61
CA GLY A 365 -6.02 -2.24 -24.70
C GLY A 365 -5.35 -3.06 -23.59
N GLU A 366 -4.23 -2.55 -23.09
CA GLU A 366 -3.48 -3.17 -22.01
C GLU A 366 -3.31 -2.24 -20.81
N PHE A 367 -3.38 -2.80 -19.61
CA PHE A 367 -2.94 -2.14 -18.39
C PHE A 367 -1.54 -2.63 -18.00
N TRP A 368 -0.62 -1.71 -17.74
CA TRP A 368 0.74 -2.00 -17.32
C TRP A 368 0.98 -1.51 -15.90
N SER A 369 1.27 -2.44 -14.99
CA SER A 369 1.74 -2.17 -13.64
C SER A 369 3.27 -2.28 -13.64
N VAL A 370 3.98 -1.21 -13.28
CA VAL A 370 5.46 -1.18 -13.38
C VAL A 370 6.06 -0.90 -12.01
N GLY A 371 6.72 -1.91 -11.41
CA GLY A 371 7.42 -1.77 -10.12
C GLY A 371 6.48 -1.55 -8.95
N GLU A 372 5.33 -2.21 -8.95
CA GLU A 372 4.26 -2.03 -7.96
C GLU A 372 4.53 -2.81 -6.66
N ALA A 373 4.27 -2.20 -5.51
CA ALA A 373 4.44 -2.87 -4.21
C ALA A 373 3.18 -3.68 -3.87
N VAL A 374 3.28 -5.02 -3.86
CA VAL A 374 2.16 -5.95 -3.66
C VAL A 374 2.33 -6.87 -2.43
N GLY A 375 3.18 -6.44 -1.48
CA GLY A 375 3.40 -7.13 -0.20
C GLY A 375 2.34 -6.83 0.87
N ARG A 376 2.66 -7.19 2.11
CA ARG A 376 1.80 -6.91 3.28
C ARG A 376 1.58 -5.39 3.44
N ASN A 377 0.42 -4.98 3.94
CA ASN A 377 0.07 -3.57 4.07
C ASN A 377 1.13 -2.84 4.91
N GLY A 378 1.43 -1.60 4.51
CA GLY A 378 2.50 -0.80 5.11
C GLY A 378 3.90 -1.18 4.64
N ASN A 379 4.04 -1.73 3.43
CA ASN A 379 5.30 -2.25 2.89
C ASN A 379 6.00 -3.26 3.81
N ARG A 380 5.18 -4.08 4.48
CA ARG A 380 5.66 -5.17 5.32
C ARG A 380 6.00 -6.39 4.46
N LEU A 381 6.86 -7.22 5.00
CA LEU A 381 7.19 -8.51 4.43
C LEU A 381 6.12 -9.54 4.77
N TRP A 382 5.99 -10.58 3.93
CA TRP A 382 5.20 -11.76 4.28
C TRP A 382 5.78 -12.47 5.52
N PRO A 383 4.95 -13.16 6.33
CA PRO A 383 5.41 -13.78 7.58
C PRO A 383 6.58 -14.76 7.44
N ASP A 384 6.66 -15.48 6.32
CA ASP A 384 7.76 -16.37 5.98
C ASP A 384 8.99 -15.60 5.46
N ALA A 385 8.76 -14.55 4.66
CA ALA A 385 9.82 -13.68 4.14
C ALA A 385 10.56 -12.93 5.26
N ILE A 386 9.86 -12.40 6.28
CA ILE A 386 10.51 -11.71 7.41
C ILE A 386 11.42 -12.66 8.20
N ILE A 387 11.03 -13.93 8.37
CA ILE A 387 11.85 -14.93 9.08
C ILE A 387 13.15 -15.19 8.30
N ALA A 388 13.05 -15.40 6.98
CA ALA A 388 14.21 -15.61 6.12
C ALA A 388 15.12 -14.37 6.08
N ALA A 389 14.52 -13.19 5.99
CA ALA A 389 15.22 -11.92 5.94
C ALA A 389 15.95 -11.63 7.26
N ASP A 390 15.32 -11.86 8.42
CA ASP A 390 15.92 -11.68 9.73
C ASP A 390 17.09 -12.62 9.97
N ALA A 391 16.99 -13.87 9.51
CA ALA A 391 18.08 -14.83 9.60
C ALA A 391 19.31 -14.35 8.82
N ALA A 392 19.11 -13.82 7.61
CA ALA A 392 20.19 -13.25 6.81
C ALA A 392 20.70 -11.92 7.43
N PHE A 393 19.80 -11.02 7.82
CA PHE A 393 20.13 -9.69 8.30
C PHE A 393 20.89 -9.73 9.62
N SER A 394 20.36 -10.45 10.62
CA SER A 394 20.96 -10.53 11.96
C SER A 394 22.37 -11.15 11.96
N SER A 395 22.70 -11.94 10.93
CA SER A 395 24.06 -12.49 10.74
C SER A 395 25.09 -11.45 10.32
N LEU A 396 24.66 -10.29 9.80
CA LEU A 396 25.55 -9.21 9.39
C LEU A 396 26.24 -8.56 10.61
N PRO A 397 27.52 -8.14 10.46
CA PRO A 397 28.18 -7.31 11.45
C PRO A 397 27.39 -6.04 11.76
N ALA A 398 27.47 -5.56 13.01
CA ALA A 398 26.69 -4.43 13.50
C ALA A 398 26.79 -3.17 12.62
N ARG A 399 27.94 -2.91 11.97
CA ARG A 399 28.14 -1.75 11.08
C ARG A 399 27.18 -1.71 9.89
N TYR A 400 26.78 -2.87 9.37
CA TYR A 400 25.89 -2.95 8.21
C TYR A 400 24.41 -2.84 8.58
N ARG A 401 24.10 -3.08 9.86
CA ARG A 401 22.76 -2.97 10.44
C ARG A 401 22.52 -1.62 11.13
N LEU A 402 23.45 -0.69 11.03
CA LEU A 402 23.26 0.66 11.53
C LEU A 402 22.24 1.37 10.65
N ASN A 403 21.12 1.73 11.24
CA ASN A 403 20.05 2.43 10.54
C ASN A 403 20.40 3.92 10.42
N ALA A 404 20.53 4.42 9.19
CA ALA A 404 20.89 5.81 8.94
C ALA A 404 19.85 6.82 9.46
N ASP A 405 18.57 6.43 9.56
CA ASP A 405 17.50 7.32 10.02
C ASP A 405 17.43 7.40 11.54
N THR A 406 17.59 6.27 12.24
CA THR A 406 17.45 6.19 13.70
C THR A 406 18.78 6.26 14.45
N GLN A 407 19.90 6.05 13.76
CA GLN A 407 21.24 5.93 14.33
C GLN A 407 21.36 4.78 15.35
N VAL A 408 20.52 3.76 15.23
CA VAL A 408 20.52 2.55 16.07
C VAL A 408 20.94 1.34 15.24
N VAL A 409 21.66 0.41 15.88
CA VAL A 409 21.96 -0.89 15.28
C VAL A 409 20.76 -1.81 15.47
N ASP A 410 20.06 -2.12 14.37
CA ASP A 410 18.88 -2.95 14.41
C ASP A 410 19.26 -4.43 14.56
N ALA A 411 18.67 -5.14 15.52
CA ALA A 411 18.94 -6.57 15.73
C ALA A 411 18.30 -7.48 14.67
N VAL A 412 17.17 -7.03 14.14
CA VAL A 412 16.32 -7.66 13.11
C VAL A 412 15.79 -6.57 12.18
N ILE A 413 15.21 -6.93 11.04
CA ILE A 413 14.62 -5.95 10.13
C ILE A 413 13.42 -5.28 10.83
N PRO A 414 13.34 -3.93 10.83
CA PRO A 414 12.17 -3.25 11.38
C PRO A 414 10.89 -3.65 10.65
N ASP A 415 9.90 -4.18 11.36
CA ASP A 415 8.59 -4.58 10.82
C ASP A 415 7.52 -3.55 11.19
N LYS A 416 7.69 -2.32 10.66
CA LYS A 416 6.77 -1.21 10.91
C LYS A 416 5.70 -1.15 9.82
N ASP A 417 4.44 -1.11 10.23
CA ASP A 417 3.31 -0.86 9.33
C ASP A 417 3.22 0.64 9.00
N HIS A 418 3.69 1.02 7.82
CA HIS A 418 3.67 2.41 7.36
C HIS A 418 2.25 2.92 7.04
N SER A 419 1.30 2.02 6.71
CA SER A 419 -0.07 2.37 6.33
C SER A 419 -0.88 3.00 7.48
N ILE A 420 -0.40 2.85 8.71
CA ILE A 420 -1.00 3.48 9.88
C ILE A 420 -0.92 5.00 9.78
N GLY A 421 0.24 5.52 9.36
CA GLY A 421 0.58 6.94 9.42
C GLY A 421 0.52 7.66 8.07
N CYS A 422 0.65 6.96 6.95
CA CYS A 422 0.65 7.52 5.59
C CYS A 422 -0.04 6.55 4.60
N PHE A 423 -0.01 6.83 3.30
CA PHE A 423 -0.64 5.97 2.30
C PHE A 423 0.27 4.86 1.78
N GLU A 424 1.52 4.82 2.23
CA GLU A 424 2.50 3.80 1.84
C GLU A 424 1.98 2.38 2.12
N GLY A 425 1.70 1.62 1.05
CA GLY A 425 1.20 0.26 1.16
C GLY A 425 -0.17 0.17 1.81
N ILE A 426 -1.04 1.19 1.67
CA ILE A 426 -2.31 1.29 2.41
C ILE A 426 -3.24 0.09 2.19
N ARG A 427 -3.19 -0.47 0.97
CA ARG A 427 -3.96 -1.67 0.56
C ARG A 427 -3.16 -2.58 -0.37
N SER A 428 -1.83 -2.64 -0.20
CA SER A 428 -0.93 -3.38 -1.10
C SER A 428 -1.27 -4.87 -1.20
N GLU A 429 -1.77 -5.48 -0.11
CA GLU A 429 -2.16 -6.91 -0.07
C GLU A 429 -3.28 -7.25 -1.05
N GLU A 430 -4.11 -6.28 -1.42
CA GLU A 430 -5.31 -6.48 -2.23
C GLU A 430 -5.05 -6.28 -3.73
N ILE A 431 -3.95 -5.61 -4.10
CA ILE A 431 -3.67 -5.18 -5.47
C ILE A 431 -3.70 -6.36 -6.44
N THR A 432 -2.99 -7.44 -6.12
CA THR A 432 -2.94 -8.64 -6.98
C THR A 432 -4.33 -9.20 -7.25
N ALA A 433 -5.10 -9.43 -6.18
CA ALA A 433 -6.41 -10.05 -6.29
C ALA A 433 -7.39 -9.15 -7.06
N LEU A 434 -7.29 -7.82 -6.87
CA LEU A 434 -8.10 -6.86 -7.60
C LEU A 434 -7.71 -6.80 -9.10
N LEU A 435 -6.42 -6.81 -9.43
CA LEU A 435 -5.96 -6.89 -10.82
C LEU A 435 -6.54 -8.13 -11.52
N GLU A 436 -6.46 -9.31 -10.90
CA GLU A 436 -6.97 -10.57 -11.47
C GLU A 436 -8.50 -10.65 -11.50
N ARG A 437 -9.16 -9.97 -10.55
CA ARG A 437 -10.62 -9.85 -10.55
C ARG A 437 -11.09 -9.10 -11.78
N TRP A 438 -10.50 -7.94 -12.08
CA TRP A 438 -10.97 -6.98 -13.08
C TRP A 438 -10.32 -7.12 -14.45
N LEU A 439 -9.13 -7.70 -14.52
CA LEU A 439 -8.31 -7.79 -15.72
C LEU A 439 -7.79 -9.24 -15.91
N LYS A 440 -7.36 -9.56 -17.12
CA LYS A 440 -6.76 -10.85 -17.46
C LYS A 440 -5.24 -10.69 -17.52
N PRO A 441 -4.45 -11.41 -16.70
CA PRO A 441 -3.00 -11.36 -16.79
C PRO A 441 -2.52 -11.88 -18.16
N VAL A 442 -1.50 -11.23 -18.72
CA VAL A 442 -0.85 -11.61 -19.97
C VAL A 442 0.61 -11.97 -19.75
N ASP A 443 1.32 -11.13 -19.00
CA ASP A 443 2.73 -11.31 -18.67
C ASP A 443 2.96 -10.68 -17.29
N VAL A 444 3.31 -11.49 -16.29
CA VAL A 444 3.38 -11.07 -14.89
C VAL A 444 4.67 -11.60 -14.30
N TYR A 445 5.47 -10.69 -13.76
CA TYR A 445 6.75 -10.95 -13.15
C TYR A 445 6.75 -10.42 -11.72
N ARG A 446 7.22 -11.26 -10.79
CA ARG A 446 7.37 -10.88 -9.38
C ARG A 446 8.76 -11.14 -8.89
N THR A 447 9.26 -10.24 -8.06
CA THR A 447 10.59 -10.37 -7.46
C THR A 447 10.65 -9.62 -6.13
N ASN A 448 11.84 -9.59 -5.51
CA ASN A 448 12.10 -8.87 -4.28
C ASN A 448 11.13 -9.27 -3.16
N CYS A 449 11.23 -10.51 -2.69
CA CYS A 449 10.53 -11.03 -1.52
C CYS A 449 10.89 -10.21 -0.27
N PHE A 450 12.18 -9.95 -0.03
CA PHE A 450 12.63 -9.18 1.13
C PHE A 450 13.94 -8.41 0.95
N LEU A 451 14.78 -8.73 -0.05
CA LEU A 451 16.12 -8.14 -0.24
C LEU A 451 16.12 -6.62 -0.11
N TRP A 452 15.13 -5.95 -0.70
CA TRP A 452 15.00 -4.50 -0.67
C TRP A 452 14.98 -3.92 0.76
N ARG A 453 14.51 -4.64 1.78
CA ARG A 453 14.54 -4.21 3.19
C ARG A 453 15.95 -4.17 3.78
N MET A 454 16.84 -5.02 3.28
CA MET A 454 18.22 -5.15 3.79
C MET A 454 19.18 -4.16 3.15
N VAL A 455 18.82 -3.63 1.98
CA VAL A 455 19.63 -2.69 1.18
C VAL A 455 18.85 -1.41 0.82
N ASN A 456 17.82 -1.04 1.59
CA ASN A 456 17.09 0.22 1.37
C ASN A 456 17.95 1.44 1.74
N LEU A 457 17.37 2.64 1.66
CA LEU A 457 18.05 3.91 2.00
C LEU A 457 18.66 3.92 3.43
N ALA A 458 18.06 3.20 4.38
CA ALA A 458 18.54 3.16 5.77
C ALA A 458 19.86 2.35 5.91
N TYR A 459 20.13 1.40 5.00
CA TYR A 459 21.28 0.49 5.11
C TYR A 459 22.21 0.50 3.89
N SER A 460 21.76 0.95 2.72
CA SER A 460 22.54 0.90 1.48
C SER A 460 23.86 1.67 1.58
N GLY A 461 23.90 2.74 2.38
CA GLY A 461 25.11 3.53 2.62
C GLY A 461 26.16 2.82 3.47
N ASN A 462 25.82 1.71 4.13
CA ASN A 462 26.75 0.97 4.98
C ASN A 462 27.69 0.03 4.20
N PHE A 463 27.45 -0.13 2.89
CA PHE A 463 28.20 -1.02 2.01
C PHE A 463 29.03 -0.22 1.03
N ASN A 464 30.34 -0.41 1.06
CA ASN A 464 31.26 0.10 0.05
C ASN A 464 31.53 -0.98 -1.00
N LEU A 465 30.96 -0.85 -2.19
CA LEU A 465 31.13 -1.84 -3.26
C LEU A 465 32.55 -1.92 -3.82
N GLU A 466 33.46 -0.99 -3.49
CA GLU A 466 34.89 -1.11 -3.81
C GLU A 466 35.59 -2.17 -2.94
N GLU A 467 35.03 -2.47 -1.76
CA GLU A 467 35.55 -3.48 -0.84
C GLU A 467 35.01 -4.87 -1.18
N ALA A 468 35.90 -5.86 -1.28
CA ALA A 468 35.53 -7.22 -1.65
C ALA A 468 34.63 -7.91 -0.61
N GLU A 469 34.84 -7.60 0.67
CA GLU A 469 34.04 -8.12 1.78
C GLU A 469 32.59 -7.62 1.70
N ASP A 470 32.39 -6.32 1.50
CA ASP A 470 31.06 -5.71 1.37
C ASP A 470 30.32 -6.27 0.15
N ARG A 471 31.01 -6.46 -1.00
CA ARG A 471 30.42 -7.13 -2.17
C ARG A 471 29.97 -8.55 -1.86
N ALA A 472 30.79 -9.33 -1.14
CA ALA A 472 30.47 -10.71 -0.77
C ALA A 472 29.22 -10.77 0.12
N LEU A 473 29.07 -9.85 1.07
CA LEU A 473 27.88 -9.78 1.92
C LEU A 473 26.63 -9.44 1.12
N VAL A 474 26.71 -8.50 0.17
CA VAL A 474 25.56 -8.21 -0.72
C VAL A 474 25.18 -9.42 -1.56
N ILE A 475 26.15 -10.14 -2.09
CA ILE A 475 25.95 -11.40 -2.82
C ILE A 475 25.28 -12.47 -1.92
N ASP A 476 25.68 -12.57 -0.65
CA ASP A 476 25.08 -13.50 0.31
C ASP A 476 23.62 -13.14 0.62
N MET A 477 23.29 -11.86 0.76
CA MET A 477 21.90 -11.40 0.89
C MET A 477 21.06 -11.75 -0.34
N VAL A 478 21.60 -11.56 -1.55
CA VAL A 478 20.94 -11.96 -2.80
C VAL A 478 20.74 -13.47 -2.85
N ARG A 479 21.70 -14.27 -2.36
CA ARG A 479 21.56 -15.73 -2.30
C ARG A 479 20.44 -16.16 -1.36
N ALA A 480 20.33 -15.54 -0.18
CA ALA A 480 19.25 -15.81 0.77
C ALA A 480 17.86 -15.49 0.16
N GLU A 481 17.75 -14.35 -0.51
CA GLU A 481 16.55 -13.95 -1.27
C GLU A 481 16.19 -14.96 -2.36
N LEU A 482 17.17 -15.39 -3.17
CA LEU A 482 16.95 -16.37 -4.24
C LEU A 482 16.54 -17.75 -3.70
N GLU A 483 17.13 -18.18 -2.58
CA GLU A 483 16.76 -19.42 -1.92
C GLU A 483 15.30 -19.37 -1.45
N HIS A 484 14.91 -18.28 -0.79
CA HIS A 484 13.53 -18.09 -0.35
C HIS A 484 12.55 -18.03 -1.53
N PHE A 485 12.88 -17.28 -2.59
CA PHE A 485 12.08 -17.22 -3.81
C PHE A 485 11.90 -18.62 -4.45
N ARG A 486 12.97 -19.39 -4.58
CA ARG A 486 12.93 -20.76 -5.13
C ARG A 486 12.11 -21.74 -4.28
N ASN A 487 12.01 -21.47 -2.97
CA ASN A 487 11.19 -22.23 -2.05
C ASN A 487 9.71 -21.80 -2.03
N GLY A 488 9.28 -20.93 -2.97
CA GLY A 488 7.91 -20.46 -3.12
C GLY A 488 7.59 -19.15 -2.40
N GLY A 489 8.61 -18.44 -1.90
CA GLY A 489 8.45 -17.11 -1.33
C GLY A 489 7.82 -16.12 -2.31
N LEU A 490 6.89 -15.31 -1.82
CA LEU A 490 6.13 -14.37 -2.66
C LEU A 490 6.88 -13.04 -2.81
N GLY A 491 7.23 -12.70 -4.05
CA GLY A 491 7.81 -11.40 -4.40
C GLY A 491 6.87 -10.23 -4.03
N THR A 492 7.45 -9.15 -3.51
CA THR A 492 6.69 -7.95 -3.12
C THR A 492 6.75 -6.84 -4.16
N GLU A 493 7.57 -6.98 -5.21
CA GLU A 493 7.63 -6.07 -6.37
C GLU A 493 6.99 -6.74 -7.59
N LEU A 494 6.04 -6.06 -8.22
CA LEU A 494 5.25 -6.54 -9.34
C LEU A 494 5.50 -5.72 -10.61
N PHE A 495 5.78 -6.42 -11.71
CA PHE A 495 5.69 -5.89 -13.06
C PHE A 495 4.70 -6.74 -13.84
N GLY A 496 3.66 -6.12 -14.40
CA GLY A 496 2.59 -6.88 -15.03
C GLY A 496 1.94 -6.18 -16.21
N VAL A 497 1.63 -6.96 -17.22
CA VAL A 497 0.78 -6.61 -18.36
C VAL A 497 -0.53 -7.37 -18.23
N TYR A 498 -1.63 -6.63 -18.30
CA TYR A 498 -2.97 -7.16 -18.18
C TYR A 498 -3.83 -6.68 -19.34
N LYS A 499 -4.77 -7.51 -19.80
CA LYS A 499 -5.80 -7.15 -20.78
C LYS A 499 -7.14 -6.95 -20.10
N LYS A 500 -8.02 -6.18 -20.76
CA LYS A 500 -9.42 -6.06 -20.37
C LYS A 500 -10.06 -7.45 -20.25
N LYS A 501 -10.70 -7.73 -19.13
CA LYS A 501 -11.52 -8.92 -18.94
C LYS A 501 -12.94 -8.55 -19.37
N HIS A 502 -13.55 -9.34 -20.25
CA HIS A 502 -14.95 -9.16 -20.64
C HIS A 502 -15.86 -9.59 -19.47
N LEU A 503 -15.90 -8.80 -18.40
CA LEU A 503 -16.63 -9.12 -17.16
C LEU A 503 -18.10 -8.70 -17.21
N PHE A 504 -18.50 -7.95 -18.24
CA PHE A 504 -19.84 -7.43 -18.36
C PHE A 504 -20.30 -7.64 -19.81
N ASN A 505 -21.22 -8.57 -20.04
CA ASN A 505 -22.16 -8.38 -21.15
C ASN A 505 -22.84 -7.04 -20.86
N ASP A 506 -22.75 -6.08 -21.78
CA ASP A 506 -23.35 -4.75 -21.70
C ASP A 506 -24.91 -4.83 -21.78
N GLY A 507 -25.52 -5.63 -20.91
CA GLY A 507 -26.93 -6.00 -20.94
C GLY A 507 -27.65 -5.89 -19.59
N ALA A 508 -27.12 -5.12 -18.65
CA ALA A 508 -27.87 -4.71 -17.45
C ALA A 508 -27.86 -3.19 -17.38
N SER A 509 -28.96 -2.61 -17.86
CA SER A 509 -29.36 -1.22 -17.66
C SER A 509 -29.41 -0.89 -16.16
N ASP A 510 -29.04 0.35 -15.84
CA ASP A 510 -29.28 1.02 -14.55
C ASP A 510 -30.58 0.56 -13.86
N GLN A 511 -30.44 -0.11 -12.71
CA GLN A 511 -31.39 -0.13 -11.59
C GLN A 511 -30.65 -0.30 -10.27
#